data_AF-A0A9P0QEF0-F1
#
_entry.id   AF-A0A9P0QEF0-F1
#
_cell.length_a   1.000
_cell.length_b   1.000
_cell.length_c   1.000
_cell.angle_alpha   90.00
_cell.angle_beta   90.00
_cell.angle_gamma   90.00
#
_symmetry.space_group_name_H-M   'P 1'
#
loop_
_entity.id
_entity.type
_entity.pdbx_description
1 polymer ?
#
loop_
_entity_poly.entity_id
_entity_poly.type
_entity_poly.pdbx_seq_one_letter_code
_entity_poly.pdbx_strand_id
1 'polypeptide(L)'
;MAAKQSLNKTMEEERVKGFAEILVARNISDGLSHLIQSAGLGGLKPNTVILGWPYGWRKCEDDRTWQIFLQAVRNVTSARMALLVPKGINFFPDSTDKVNGNIDIWWIVHDGGLLMLLPFLLKQHRTWKNCKMRIFTVAQMEDNSIQMKKDLKTFLYHLRIEAERAMMDITTSRRPDTEDRRGYQQVDICQISQGAANEGTAIQRLH
;
A
#
# COMPACT_ATOMS: atom_id res chain seq x y z
N MET A 1 30.07 -9.01 3.15
CA MET A 1 29.35 -10.16 3.75
C MET A 1 28.58 -9.78 5.02
N ALA A 2 29.11 -8.91 5.89
CA ALA A 2 28.44 -8.49 7.14
C ALA A 2 27.02 -7.94 6.95
N ALA A 3 26.79 -7.08 5.95
CA ALA A 3 25.45 -6.53 5.68
C ALA A 3 24.41 -7.61 5.35
N LYS A 4 24.80 -8.67 4.62
CA LYS A 4 23.90 -9.76 4.24
C LYS A 4 23.54 -10.61 5.45
N GLN A 5 24.51 -10.87 6.32
CA GLN A 5 24.29 -11.59 7.58
C GLN A 5 23.36 -10.80 8.51
N SER A 6 23.53 -9.48 8.60
CA SER A 6 22.65 -8.62 9.39
C SER A 6 21.20 -8.66 8.87
N LEU A 7 21.00 -8.57 7.55
CA LEU A 7 19.66 -8.66 6.96
C LEU A 7 19.01 -10.02 7.20
N ASN A 8 19.74 -11.12 7.01
CA ASN A 8 19.22 -12.46 7.28
C ASN A 8 18.81 -12.61 8.74
N LYS A 9 19.62 -12.11 9.68
CA LYS A 9 19.30 -12.13 11.11
C LYS A 9 17.99 -11.40 11.40
N THR A 10 17.81 -10.19 10.86
CA THR A 10 16.55 -9.43 11.03
C THR A 10 15.36 -10.14 10.39
N MET A 11 15.53 -10.80 9.23
CA MET A 11 14.45 -11.59 8.62
C MET A 11 14.04 -12.78 9.49
N GLU A 12 14.99 -13.45 10.13
CA GLU A 12 14.73 -14.56 11.06
C GLU A 12 14.00 -14.08 12.33
N GLU A 13 14.44 -12.96 12.90
CA GLU A 13 13.83 -12.31 14.07
C GLU A 13 12.37 -11.94 13.81
N GLU A 14 12.10 -11.30 12.66
CA GLU A 14 10.75 -10.92 12.21
C GLU A 14 9.93 -12.08 11.60
N ARG A 15 10.48 -13.30 11.61
CA ARG A 15 9.84 -14.52 11.09
C ARG A 15 9.43 -14.41 9.61
N VAL A 16 10.18 -13.64 8.83
CA VAL A 16 9.98 -13.47 7.39
C VAL A 16 10.70 -14.57 6.63
N LYS A 17 9.94 -15.45 5.97
CA LYS A 17 10.50 -16.46 5.07
C LYS A 17 10.82 -15.84 3.71
N GLY A 18 12.08 -15.87 3.30
CA GLY A 18 12.49 -15.34 2.01
C GLY A 18 14.00 -15.38 1.80
N PHE A 19 14.46 -14.59 0.84
CA PHE A 19 15.87 -14.46 0.48
C PHE A 19 16.31 -13.01 0.63
N ALA A 20 17.47 -12.78 1.26
CA ALA A 20 18.11 -11.47 1.25
C ALA A 20 19.14 -11.38 0.11
N GLU A 21 19.01 -10.34 -0.69
CA GLU A 21 19.94 -9.98 -1.76
C GLU A 21 20.52 -8.58 -1.50
N ILE A 22 21.81 -8.40 -1.77
CA ILE A 22 22.49 -7.11 -1.65
C ILE A 22 23.13 -6.78 -2.99
N LEU A 23 22.80 -5.60 -3.51
CA LEU A 23 23.40 -5.04 -4.71
C LEU A 23 24.30 -3.86 -4.34
N VAL A 24 25.51 -3.84 -4.90
CA VAL A 24 26.41 -2.69 -4.82
C VAL A 24 26.38 -1.97 -6.16
N ALA A 25 25.98 -0.70 -6.15
CA ALA A 25 25.88 0.14 -7.33
C ALA A 25 26.56 1.50 -7.08
N ARG A 26 26.94 2.19 -8.16
CA ARG A 26 27.51 3.54 -8.07
C ARG A 26 26.49 4.57 -7.59
N ASN A 27 25.23 4.37 -8.00
CA ASN A 27 24.09 5.23 -7.67
C ASN A 27 22.93 4.37 -7.17
N ILE A 28 22.14 4.93 -6.24
CA ILE A 28 20.96 4.25 -5.69
C ILE A 28 19.89 4.04 -6.78
N SER A 29 19.70 5.03 -7.67
CA SER A 29 18.70 4.94 -8.74
C SER A 29 18.97 3.78 -9.70
N ASP A 30 20.22 3.62 -10.15
CA ASP A 30 20.62 2.51 -11.01
C ASP A 30 20.50 1.18 -10.25
N GLY A 31 20.94 1.13 -8.99
CA GLY A 31 20.82 -0.05 -8.16
C GLY A 31 19.37 -0.53 -7.99
N LEU A 32 18.43 0.38 -7.71
CA LEU A 32 17.01 0.07 -7.63
C LEU A 32 16.46 -0.41 -8.99
N SER A 33 16.87 0.24 -10.08
CA SER A 33 16.48 -0.15 -11.44
C SER A 33 16.89 -1.59 -11.74
N HIS A 34 18.12 -1.96 -11.41
CA HIS A 34 18.63 -3.32 -11.57
C HIS A 34 17.87 -4.32 -10.71
N LEU A 35 17.72 -4.06 -9.40
CA LEU A 35 16.97 -4.94 -8.49
C LEU A 35 15.54 -5.18 -8.98
N ILE A 36 14.80 -4.15 -9.39
CA ILE A 36 13.42 -4.27 -9.86
C ILE A 36 13.32 -5.16 -11.11
N GLN A 37 14.32 -5.10 -12.00
CA GLN A 37 14.31 -5.81 -13.28
C GLN A 37 14.86 -7.24 -13.18
N SER A 38 15.88 -7.45 -12.33
CA SER A 38 16.59 -8.72 -12.20
C SER A 38 16.18 -9.55 -10.99
N ALA A 39 15.40 -9.00 -10.05
CA ALA A 39 14.94 -9.76 -8.89
C ALA A 39 14.10 -10.96 -9.33
N GLY A 40 14.46 -12.12 -8.80
CA GLY A 40 13.81 -13.39 -9.07
C GLY A 40 14.82 -14.51 -9.23
N LEU A 41 14.39 -15.74 -8.99
CA LEU A 41 15.21 -16.93 -9.17
C LEU A 41 14.46 -17.91 -10.08
N GLY A 42 14.93 -18.06 -11.31
CA GLY A 42 14.27 -18.90 -12.32
C GLY A 42 12.85 -18.38 -12.64
N GLY A 43 11.84 -19.23 -12.44
CA GLY A 43 10.43 -18.87 -12.67
C GLY A 43 9.78 -18.04 -11.56
N LEU A 44 10.44 -17.86 -10.41
CA LEU A 44 9.93 -17.07 -9.28
C LEU A 44 10.31 -15.60 -9.45
N LYS A 45 9.37 -14.79 -9.96
CA LYS A 45 9.51 -13.34 -10.09
C LYS A 45 8.58 -12.64 -9.08
N PRO A 46 9.03 -11.58 -8.38
CA PRO A 46 8.14 -10.78 -7.55
C PRO A 46 7.02 -10.14 -8.39
N ASN A 47 5.82 -10.07 -7.82
CA ASN A 47 4.67 -9.39 -8.41
C ASN A 47 4.43 -8.00 -7.81
N THR A 48 5.03 -7.72 -6.65
CA THR A 48 4.79 -6.53 -5.83
C THR A 48 6.11 -6.01 -5.29
N VAL A 49 6.35 -4.71 -5.45
CA VAL A 49 7.47 -3.99 -4.83
C VAL A 49 6.93 -3.16 -3.68
N ILE A 50 7.60 -3.22 -2.53
CA ILE A 50 7.26 -2.42 -1.35
C ILE A 50 8.38 -1.39 -1.13
N LEU A 51 8.04 -0.10 -1.10
CA LEU A 51 9.00 0.98 -0.90
C LEU A 51 8.58 1.87 0.27
N GLY A 52 9.53 2.27 1.12
CA GLY A 52 9.24 3.22 2.18
C GLY A 52 8.88 4.60 1.62
N TRP A 53 7.90 5.27 2.25
CA TRP A 53 7.59 6.66 1.93
C TRP A 53 8.83 7.56 2.15
N PRO A 54 9.19 8.46 1.22
CA PRO A 54 10.31 9.38 1.44
C PRO A 54 9.92 10.40 2.51
N TYR A 55 10.44 10.28 3.73
CA TYR A 55 10.20 11.26 4.78
C TYR A 55 11.08 12.50 4.59
N GLY A 56 10.60 13.67 5.02
CA GLY A 56 11.41 14.90 5.00
C GLY A 56 11.65 15.52 3.62
N TRP A 57 11.17 14.91 2.52
CA TRP A 57 11.43 15.39 1.15
C TRP A 57 10.99 16.83 0.88
N ARG A 58 9.98 17.34 1.58
CA ARG A 58 9.52 18.75 1.45
C ARG A 58 10.39 19.76 2.21
N LYS A 59 11.19 19.29 3.18
CA LYS A 59 12.02 20.13 4.06
C LYS A 59 13.50 20.02 3.75
N CYS A 60 13.88 19.03 2.94
CA CYS A 60 15.25 18.80 2.54
C CYS A 60 15.54 19.68 1.31
N GLU A 61 16.66 20.41 1.33
CA GLU A 61 17.14 21.15 0.15
C GLU A 61 17.70 20.20 -0.93
N ASP A 62 17.95 18.93 -0.58
CA ASP A 62 18.43 17.93 -1.54
C ASP A 62 17.28 17.31 -2.33
N ASP A 63 17.11 17.80 -3.56
CA ASP A 63 16.11 17.32 -4.54
C ASP A 63 16.26 15.84 -4.91
N ARG A 64 17.40 15.21 -4.59
CA ARG A 64 17.69 13.84 -5.02
C ARG A 64 16.76 12.80 -4.40
N THR A 65 16.29 13.00 -3.18
CA THR A 65 15.54 11.97 -2.43
C THR A 65 14.18 11.65 -3.06
N TRP A 66 13.40 12.67 -3.41
CA TRP A 66 12.09 12.47 -4.04
C TRP A 66 12.24 12.03 -5.51
N GLN A 67 13.29 12.48 -6.19
CA GLN A 67 13.60 12.06 -7.56
C GLN A 67 13.92 10.56 -7.63
N ILE A 68 14.73 10.05 -6.69
CA ILE A 68 15.01 8.60 -6.59
C ILE A 68 13.71 7.82 -6.36
N PHE A 69 12.83 8.30 -5.49
CA PHE A 69 11.53 7.68 -5.24
C PHE A 69 10.66 7.65 -6.51
N LEU A 70 10.51 8.79 -7.22
CA LEU A 70 9.74 8.83 -8.46
C LEU A 70 10.33 7.95 -9.56
N GLN A 71 11.67 7.88 -9.66
CA GLN A 71 12.32 6.99 -10.60
C GLN A 71 12.03 5.52 -10.26
N ALA A 72 12.05 5.16 -8.97
CA ALA A 72 11.67 3.82 -8.53
C ALA A 72 10.21 3.51 -8.89
N VAL A 73 9.27 4.45 -8.66
CA VAL A 73 7.86 4.29 -9.08
C VAL A 73 7.76 4.01 -10.58
N ARG A 74 8.41 4.83 -11.42
CA ARG A 74 8.43 4.66 -12.88
C ARG A 74 8.98 3.30 -13.30
N ASN A 75 10.04 2.83 -12.64
CA ASN A 75 10.65 1.53 -12.89
C ASN A 75 9.70 0.38 -12.54
N VAL A 76 9.03 0.45 -11.38
CA VAL A 76 8.05 -0.58 -10.95
C VAL A 76 6.87 -0.64 -11.92
N THR A 77 6.34 0.52 -12.32
CA THR A 77 5.25 0.60 -13.32
C THR A 77 5.70 0.01 -14.66
N SER A 78 6.90 0.34 -15.14
CA SER A 78 7.45 -0.18 -16.39
C SER A 78 7.67 -1.69 -16.34
N ALA A 79 8.05 -2.23 -15.17
CA ALA A 79 8.20 -3.66 -14.93
C ALA A 79 6.88 -4.41 -14.74
N ARG A 80 5.74 -3.70 -14.80
CA ARG A 80 4.37 -4.22 -14.62
C ARG A 80 4.15 -4.93 -13.27
N MET A 81 4.80 -4.44 -12.23
CA MET A 81 4.60 -4.93 -10.86
C MET A 81 3.65 -4.01 -10.09
N ALA A 82 2.98 -4.55 -9.06
CA ALA A 82 2.25 -3.73 -8.10
C ALA A 82 3.24 -2.96 -7.22
N LEU A 83 2.87 -1.74 -6.82
CA LEU A 83 3.66 -0.93 -5.88
C LEU A 83 2.84 -0.71 -4.60
N LEU A 84 3.46 -0.98 -3.46
CA LEU A 84 2.93 -0.67 -2.13
C LEU A 84 3.87 0.31 -1.42
N VAL A 85 3.32 1.43 -0.93
CA VAL A 85 4.12 2.45 -0.23
C VAL A 85 3.57 2.66 1.18
N PRO A 86 4.08 1.94 2.19
CA PRO A 86 3.70 2.20 3.57
C PRO A 86 4.23 3.55 4.03
N LYS A 87 3.31 4.36 4.58
CA LYS A 87 3.58 5.64 5.22
C LYS A 87 3.31 5.51 6.72
N GLY A 88 4.12 6.19 7.53
CA GLY A 88 4.07 6.08 8.98
C GLY A 88 4.60 4.75 9.54
N ILE A 89 5.60 4.13 8.89
CA ILE A 89 6.16 2.82 9.32
C ILE A 89 6.59 2.79 10.79
N ASN A 90 6.99 3.92 11.36
CA ASN A 90 7.38 4.03 12.77
C ASN A 90 6.20 3.85 13.75
N PHE A 91 4.97 3.90 13.27
CA PHE A 91 3.75 3.70 14.06
C PHE A 91 3.12 2.32 13.83
N PHE A 92 3.76 1.46 13.02
CA PHE A 92 3.25 0.12 12.81
C PHE A 92 3.46 -0.71 14.09
N PRO A 93 2.45 -1.51 14.48
CA PRO A 93 2.56 -2.38 15.64
C PRO A 93 3.61 -3.47 15.40
N ASP A 94 4.24 -3.93 16.48
CA ASP A 94 5.09 -5.11 16.42
C ASP A 94 4.23 -6.37 16.20
N SER A 95 4.84 -7.43 15.70
CA SER A 95 4.26 -8.76 15.52
C SER A 95 3.66 -9.32 16.82
N THR A 96 4.11 -8.86 17.99
CA THR A 96 3.63 -9.28 19.32
C THR A 96 2.38 -8.53 19.79
N ASP A 97 2.16 -7.32 19.27
CA ASP A 97 1.07 -6.46 19.67
C ASP A 97 -0.26 -6.90 19.05
N LYS A 98 -1.36 -6.61 19.77
CA LYS A 98 -2.72 -6.77 19.25
C LYS A 98 -3.34 -5.40 19.09
N VAL A 99 -3.68 -5.05 17.86
CA VAL A 99 -4.37 -3.80 17.55
C VAL A 99 -5.86 -4.07 17.53
N ASN A 100 -6.60 -3.22 18.25
CA ASN A 100 -8.05 -3.15 18.16
C ASN A 100 -8.38 -1.78 17.58
N GLY A 101 -9.16 -1.76 16.50
CA GLY A 101 -9.46 -0.54 15.77
C GLY A 101 -10.12 -0.82 14.44
N ASN A 102 -10.02 0.14 13.53
CA ASN A 102 -10.64 0.06 12.21
C ASN A 102 -9.56 0.09 11.12
N ILE A 103 -9.71 -0.76 10.11
CA ILE A 103 -8.95 -0.73 8.86
C ILE A 103 -9.86 -0.07 7.83
N ASP A 104 -9.48 1.15 7.45
CA ASP A 104 -10.25 1.98 6.53
C ASP A 104 -9.65 1.89 5.13
N ILE A 105 -10.48 1.48 4.18
CA ILE A 105 -10.10 1.30 2.78
C ILE A 105 -10.81 2.38 1.98
N TRP A 106 -10.03 3.25 1.35
CA TRP A 106 -10.54 4.27 0.44
C TRP A 106 -10.49 3.71 -0.97
N TRP A 107 -11.60 3.17 -1.44
CA TRP A 107 -11.72 2.67 -2.80
C TRP A 107 -12.07 3.82 -3.73
N ILE A 108 -11.09 4.21 -4.52
CA ILE A 108 -11.24 5.14 -5.64
C ILE A 108 -11.39 4.30 -6.91
N VAL A 109 -12.31 4.70 -7.77
CA VAL A 109 -12.71 3.96 -8.98
C VAL A 109 -11.50 3.61 -9.86
N HIS A 110 -11.61 2.48 -10.57
CA HIS A 110 -10.66 1.90 -11.56
C HIS A 110 -9.57 0.95 -11.05
N ASP A 111 -9.38 0.82 -9.73
CA ASP A 111 -8.39 -0.13 -9.19
C ASP A 111 -9.01 -1.52 -8.94
N GLY A 112 -8.82 -2.42 -9.92
CA GLY A 112 -9.43 -3.75 -10.03
C GLY A 112 -9.14 -4.74 -8.90
N GLY A 113 -9.83 -4.60 -7.76
CA GLY A 113 -9.95 -5.63 -6.71
C GLY A 113 -8.71 -5.89 -5.84
N LEU A 114 -7.52 -5.45 -6.26
CA LEU A 114 -6.27 -5.68 -5.50
C LEU A 114 -6.28 -4.97 -4.13
N LEU A 115 -6.86 -3.77 -4.06
CA LEU A 115 -7.04 -3.03 -2.80
C LEU A 115 -7.88 -3.78 -1.75
N MET A 116 -8.73 -4.72 -2.19
CA MET A 116 -9.57 -5.52 -1.32
C MET A 116 -8.87 -6.78 -0.80
N LEU A 117 -7.83 -7.25 -1.49
CA LEU A 117 -7.05 -8.41 -1.08
C LEU A 117 -6.12 -8.08 0.10
N LEU A 118 -5.49 -6.91 0.08
CA LEU A 118 -4.56 -6.47 1.13
C LEU A 118 -5.17 -6.49 2.55
N PRO A 119 -6.31 -5.85 2.82
CA PRO A 119 -6.93 -5.85 4.15
C PRO A 119 -7.42 -7.26 4.55
N PHE A 120 -7.83 -8.08 3.58
CA PHE A 120 -8.17 -9.49 3.83
C PHE A 120 -6.95 -10.28 4.33
N LEU A 121 -5.79 -10.14 3.67
CA LEU A 121 -4.54 -10.76 4.09
C LEU A 121 -4.08 -10.24 5.45
N LEU A 122 -4.17 -8.93 5.69
CA LEU A 122 -3.80 -8.33 6.98
C LEU A 122 -4.65 -8.89 8.13
N LYS A 123 -5.96 -9.06 7.95
CA LYS A 123 -6.86 -9.62 8.98
C LYS A 123 -6.58 -11.09 9.34
N GLN A 124 -5.87 -11.83 8.50
CA GLN A 124 -5.43 -13.19 8.86
C GLN A 124 -4.31 -13.15 9.91
N HIS A 125 -3.55 -12.05 10.00
CA HIS A 125 -2.50 -11.90 10.99
C HIS A 125 -3.07 -11.62 12.39
N ARG A 126 -2.43 -12.19 13.41
CA ARG A 126 -2.88 -12.10 14.83
C ARG A 126 -3.00 -10.66 15.35
N THR A 127 -2.16 -9.76 14.84
CA THR A 127 -2.12 -8.34 15.22
C THR A 127 -3.37 -7.60 14.79
N TRP A 128 -3.93 -7.92 13.60
CA TRP A 128 -5.03 -7.18 12.97
C TRP A 128 -6.34 -7.95 12.92
N LYS A 129 -6.37 -9.19 13.43
CA LYS A 129 -7.55 -10.07 13.41
C LYS A 129 -8.79 -9.45 14.06
N ASN A 130 -8.59 -8.64 15.09
CA ASN A 130 -9.66 -7.99 15.84
C ASN A 130 -10.12 -6.65 15.22
N CYS A 131 -9.48 -6.18 14.15
CA CYS A 131 -9.83 -4.93 13.53
C CYS A 131 -11.13 -5.06 12.71
N LYS A 132 -11.99 -4.04 12.84
CA LYS A 132 -13.17 -3.87 11.99
C LYS A 132 -12.73 -3.29 10.65
N MET A 133 -13.31 -3.73 9.55
CA MET A 133 -12.94 -3.22 8.22
C MET A 133 -14.04 -2.29 7.73
N ARG A 134 -13.67 -1.12 7.22
CA ARG A 134 -14.57 -0.16 6.57
C ARG A 134 -14.05 0.16 5.18
N ILE A 135 -14.95 0.31 4.22
CA ILE A 135 -14.70 0.58 2.82
C ILE A 135 -15.49 1.84 2.48
N PHE A 136 -14.75 2.89 2.14
CA PHE A 136 -15.29 4.15 1.66
C PHE A 136 -15.17 4.15 0.15
N THR A 137 -16.29 4.26 -0.54
CA THR A 137 -16.32 4.34 -2.00
C THR A 137 -16.51 5.79 -2.42
N VAL A 138 -15.54 6.35 -3.13
CA VAL A 138 -15.67 7.67 -3.76
C VAL A 138 -16.25 7.46 -5.16
N ALA A 139 -17.49 7.91 -5.41
CA ALA A 139 -18.08 7.93 -6.75
C ALA A 139 -18.01 9.35 -7.33
N GLN A 140 -17.65 9.50 -8.61
CA GLN A 140 -17.78 10.78 -9.30
C GLN A 140 -19.25 11.02 -9.69
N MET A 141 -19.63 12.27 -9.95
CA MET A 141 -21.04 12.62 -10.23
C MET A 141 -21.60 11.96 -11.49
N GLU A 142 -20.73 11.52 -12.39
CA GLU A 142 -21.08 10.88 -13.67
C GLU A 142 -21.13 9.34 -13.56
N ASP A 143 -20.71 8.78 -12.42
CA ASP A 143 -20.61 7.34 -12.23
C ASP A 143 -21.96 6.72 -11.85
N ASN A 144 -22.21 5.51 -12.37
CA ASN A 144 -23.33 4.67 -11.96
C ASN A 144 -23.07 4.06 -10.56
N SER A 145 -23.20 4.89 -9.53
CA SER A 145 -22.99 4.55 -8.11
C SER A 145 -23.77 3.31 -7.65
N ILE A 146 -24.94 3.06 -8.25
CA ILE A 146 -25.78 1.89 -7.95
C ILE A 146 -25.13 0.60 -8.43
N GLN A 147 -24.63 0.58 -9.67
CA GLN A 147 -23.97 -0.59 -10.26
C GLN A 147 -22.66 -0.89 -9.53
N MET A 148 -21.87 0.15 -9.22
CA MET A 148 -20.62 -0.02 -8.46
C MET A 148 -20.84 -0.64 -7.07
N LYS A 149 -21.87 -0.19 -6.35
CA LYS A 149 -22.23 -0.75 -5.04
C LYS A 149 -22.68 -2.21 -5.16
N LYS A 150 -23.35 -2.57 -6.25
CA LYS A 150 -23.75 -3.96 -6.54
C LYS A 150 -22.54 -4.84 -6.83
N ASP A 151 -21.62 -4.38 -7.66
CA ASP A 151 -20.41 -5.13 -8.02
C ASP A 151 -19.48 -5.31 -6.82
N LEU A 152 -19.34 -4.27 -5.98
CA LEU A 152 -18.59 -4.36 -4.72
C LEU A 152 -19.24 -5.34 -3.75
N LYS A 153 -20.57 -5.35 -3.61
CA LYS A 153 -21.29 -6.34 -2.79
C LYS A 153 -21.05 -7.77 -3.27
N THR A 154 -21.13 -8.02 -4.57
CA THR A 154 -20.87 -9.33 -5.17
C THR A 154 -19.42 -9.76 -4.93
N PHE A 155 -18.46 -8.84 -5.09
CA PHE A 155 -17.05 -9.12 -4.86
C PHE A 155 -16.76 -9.46 -3.39
N LEU A 156 -17.32 -8.69 -2.44
CA LEU A 156 -17.22 -8.96 -1.00
C LEU A 156 -17.85 -10.29 -0.62
N TYR A 157 -18.98 -10.65 -1.25
CA TYR A 157 -19.64 -11.94 -1.05
C TYR A 157 -18.73 -13.10 -1.46
N HIS A 158 -18.07 -13.03 -2.63
CA HIS A 158 -17.11 -14.05 -3.06
C HIS A 158 -15.91 -14.17 -2.12
N LEU A 159 -15.45 -13.06 -1.54
CA LEU A 159 -14.39 -13.06 -0.53
C LEU A 159 -14.85 -13.48 0.88
N ARG A 160 -16.16 -13.76 1.06
CA ARG A 160 -16.78 -14.09 2.36
C ARG A 160 -16.57 -13.00 3.42
N ILE A 161 -16.63 -11.74 2.99
CA ILE A 161 -16.53 -10.56 3.85
C ILE A 161 -17.93 -9.98 4.04
N GLU A 162 -18.33 -9.74 5.31
CA GLU A 162 -19.62 -9.10 5.64
C GLU A 162 -19.68 -7.65 5.11
N ALA A 163 -20.34 -7.46 3.96
CA ALA A 163 -20.35 -6.18 3.23
C ALA A 163 -21.12 -5.05 3.95
N GLU A 164 -22.19 -5.36 4.67
CA GLU A 164 -23.09 -4.37 5.28
C GLU A 164 -22.42 -3.57 6.41
N ARG A 165 -21.48 -4.19 7.15
CA ARG A 165 -20.69 -3.51 8.18
C ARG A 165 -19.50 -2.74 7.60
N ALA A 166 -19.11 -3.07 6.37
CA ALA A 166 -17.91 -2.53 5.76
C ALA A 166 -18.20 -1.27 4.93
N MET A 167 -19.28 -1.20 4.16
CA MET A 167 -19.45 -0.07 3.22
C MET A 167 -19.98 1.21 3.86
N MET A 168 -19.36 2.34 3.53
CA MET A 168 -19.82 3.68 3.90
C MET A 168 -19.81 4.60 2.68
N ASP A 169 -20.97 5.13 2.33
CA ASP A 169 -21.13 6.06 1.20
C ASP A 169 -20.70 7.46 1.66
N ILE A 170 -19.65 7.99 1.06
CA ILE A 170 -19.26 9.39 1.24
C ILE A 170 -19.91 10.24 0.14
N THR A 171 -21.17 10.63 0.34
CA THR A 171 -21.74 11.77 -0.40
C THR A 171 -20.91 13.01 -0.09
N THR A 172 -20.55 13.76 -1.13
CA THR A 172 -19.52 14.82 -1.25
C THR A 172 -19.54 15.98 -0.23
N SER A 173 -20.27 15.92 0.88
CA SER A 173 -20.44 17.01 1.86
C SER A 173 -20.06 16.70 3.31
N ARG A 174 -19.62 15.48 3.65
CA ARG A 174 -19.04 15.20 4.98
C ARG A 174 -17.72 14.46 4.84
N ARG A 175 -16.61 15.21 4.88
CA ARG A 175 -15.37 14.67 5.43
C ARG A 175 -15.69 14.26 6.88
N PRO A 176 -15.32 13.05 7.34
CA PRO A 176 -15.40 12.75 8.76
C PRO A 176 -14.59 13.80 9.52
N ASP A 177 -15.18 14.36 10.57
CA ASP A 177 -14.68 15.51 11.31
C ASP A 177 -13.19 15.36 11.65
N THR A 178 -12.44 16.41 11.36
CA THR A 178 -10.99 16.53 11.53
C THR A 178 -10.47 16.30 12.96
N GLU A 179 -11.35 16.11 13.95
CA GLU A 179 -11.00 15.88 15.35
C GLU A 179 -10.56 14.45 15.68
N ASP A 180 -10.88 13.49 14.82
CA ASP A 180 -10.52 12.08 15.06
C ASP A 180 -9.10 11.76 14.53
N ARG A 181 -8.38 12.74 13.97
CA ARG A 181 -7.01 12.55 13.42
C ARG A 181 -5.92 12.32 14.48
N ARG A 182 -6.26 12.33 15.77
CA ARG A 182 -5.32 12.11 16.88
C ARG A 182 -5.34 10.65 17.31
N GLY A 183 -4.79 9.76 16.50
CA GLY A 183 -4.54 8.38 16.93
C GLY A 183 -4.73 7.30 15.89
N TYR A 184 -5.09 7.63 14.65
CA TYR A 184 -5.21 6.60 13.63
C TYR A 184 -3.85 6.07 13.22
N GLN A 185 -3.58 4.80 13.57
CA GLN A 185 -2.74 3.90 12.79
C GLN A 185 -3.43 3.70 11.42
N GLN A 186 -3.51 4.76 10.63
CA GLN A 186 -4.11 4.77 9.31
C GLN A 186 -3.11 4.12 8.36
N VAL A 187 -3.35 2.86 8.01
CA VAL A 187 -2.64 2.23 6.90
C VAL A 187 -3.24 2.79 5.61
N ASP A 188 -2.76 3.94 5.18
CA ASP A 188 -3.05 4.48 3.85
C ASP A 188 -2.38 3.59 2.81
N ILE A 189 -3.10 2.56 2.37
CA ILE A 189 -2.70 1.71 1.26
C ILE A 189 -3.00 2.48 -0.02
N CYS A 190 -2.07 3.35 -0.42
CA CYS A 190 -2.09 3.91 -1.77
C CYS A 190 -1.46 2.88 -2.72
N GLN A 191 -2.29 2.22 -3.50
CA GLN A 191 -1.83 1.46 -4.65
C GLN A 191 -1.73 2.44 -5.82
N ILE A 192 -0.54 2.59 -6.40
CA ILE A 192 -0.40 3.28 -7.68
C ILE A 192 -0.63 2.22 -8.75
N SER A 193 -1.87 2.09 -9.25
CA SER A 193 -2.17 1.20 -10.37
C SER A 193 -1.76 1.82 -11.71
N GLN A 194 -1.64 0.99 -12.75
CA GLN A 194 -1.08 1.37 -14.05
C GLN A 194 -1.85 2.50 -14.78
N GLY A 195 -3.09 2.81 -14.41
CA GLY A 195 -3.87 3.92 -14.98
C GLY A 195 -3.54 5.29 -14.37
N ALA A 196 -3.00 5.30 -13.15
CA ALA A 196 -2.66 6.52 -12.41
C ALA A 196 -1.37 7.22 -12.87
N ALA A 197 -0.60 6.59 -13.75
CA ALA A 197 0.69 7.12 -14.21
C ALA A 197 0.55 8.14 -15.36
N ASN A 198 -0.56 8.10 -16.11
CA ASN A 198 -0.76 8.95 -17.29
C ASN A 198 -1.63 10.18 -17.02
N GLU A 199 -2.39 10.19 -15.94
CA GLU A 199 -3.11 11.37 -15.47
C GLU A 199 -2.52 11.75 -14.12
N GLY A 200 -2.12 13.01 -13.95
CA GLY A 200 -1.52 13.56 -12.72
C GLY A 200 -2.45 13.57 -11.49
N THR A 201 -3.23 12.50 -11.30
CA THR A 201 -4.44 12.47 -10.46
C THR A 201 -4.28 11.57 -9.23
N ALA A 202 -3.31 10.66 -9.17
CA ALA A 202 -3.24 9.68 -8.06
C ALA A 202 -2.50 10.13 -6.79
N ILE A 203 -2.09 11.40 -6.72
CA ILE A 203 -1.77 12.06 -5.44
C ILE A 203 -2.86 13.10 -5.15
N GLN A 204 -4.14 12.77 -5.33
CA GLN A 204 -5.20 13.59 -4.78
C GLN A 204 -5.25 13.43 -3.25
N ARG A 205 -4.39 14.23 -2.60
CA ARG A 205 -4.60 14.89 -1.31
C ARG A 205 -5.32 14.04 -0.25
N LEU A 206 -4.58 13.12 0.36
CA LEU A 206 -4.75 12.80 1.78
C LEU A 206 -4.01 13.86 2.60
N HIS A 207 -4.66 15.02 2.77
CA HIS A 207 -4.29 16.07 3.72
C HIS A 207 -5.32 16.14 4.85
#